data_AF-A0A8J4G5N9-F1
#
_entry.id   AF-A0A8J4G5N9-F1
#
_cell.length_a   1.000
_cell.length_b   1.000
_cell.length_c   1.000
_cell.angle_alpha   90.00
_cell.angle_beta   90.00
_cell.angle_gamma   90.00
#
_symmetry.space_group_name_H-M   'P 1'
#
loop_
_entity.id
_entity.type
_entity.pdbx_description
1 polymer ?
#
loop_
_entity_poly.entity_id
_entity_poly.type
_entity_poly.pdbx_seq_one_letter_code
_entity_poly.pdbx_strand_id
1 'polypeptide(L)'
;MLPGKKGIALSPADWATLSSHLADVDAALKRRDMGFCLQLSGMRRVSLSEFKGVTYVGVREYYDKGSGELVPGQKGLNMNPAQWGACVAGAPAITAALQQAQAGR
;
A
#
# COMPACT_ATOMS: atom_id res chain seq x y z
N MET A 1 -5.61 14.28 11.12
CA MET A 1 -6.93 13.64 10.86
C MET A 1 -6.67 12.18 10.53
N LEU A 2 -7.34 11.22 11.18
CA LEU A 2 -7.24 9.81 10.80
C LEU A 2 -8.19 9.54 9.62
N PRO A 3 -7.85 8.60 8.71
CA PRO A 3 -8.77 8.19 7.68
C PRO A 3 -10.09 7.70 8.29
N GLY A 4 -11.21 7.96 7.59
CA GLY A 4 -12.53 7.45 7.99
C GLY A 4 -12.60 5.92 7.95
N LYS A 5 -13.77 5.35 8.26
CA LYS A 5 -13.99 3.90 8.47
C LYS A 5 -13.46 2.95 7.37
N LYS A 6 -13.22 3.45 6.15
CA LYS A 6 -12.75 2.71 4.97
C LYS A 6 -11.32 3.05 4.53
N GLY A 7 -10.69 4.10 5.07
CA GLY A 7 -9.34 4.49 4.69
C GLY A 7 -8.28 3.68 5.44
N ILE A 8 -7.04 3.77 4.96
CA ILE A 8 -5.87 3.15 5.57
C ILE A 8 -4.83 4.23 5.91
N ALA A 9 -4.24 4.13 7.09
CA ALA A 9 -3.10 4.94 7.50
C ALA A 9 -1.90 4.02 7.70
N LEU A 10 -0.80 4.32 7.03
CA LEU A 10 0.45 3.61 7.21
C LEU A 10 1.19 4.16 8.43
N SER A 11 1.68 3.26 9.28
CA SER A 11 2.66 3.65 10.29
C SER A 11 3.97 4.05 9.60
N PRO A 12 4.87 4.77 10.28
CA PRO A 12 6.20 5.05 9.74
C PRO A 12 6.97 3.78 9.35
N ALA A 13 6.79 2.67 10.07
CA ALA A 13 7.37 1.38 9.73
C ALA A 13 6.75 0.77 8.46
N ASP A 14 5.41 0.79 8.34
CA ASP A 14 4.74 0.33 7.12
C ASP A 14 5.14 1.16 5.90
N TRP A 15 5.27 2.48 6.08
CA TRP A 15 5.74 3.39 5.04
C TRP A 15 7.19 3.07 4.65
N ALA A 16 8.08 2.86 5.62
CA ALA A 16 9.47 2.50 5.34
C ALA A 16 9.60 1.20 4.54
N THR A 17 8.78 0.19 4.87
CA THR A 17 8.71 -1.06 4.09
C THR A 17 8.23 -0.79 2.66
N LEU A 18 7.12 -0.06 2.49
CA LEU A 18 6.58 0.25 1.16
C LEU A 18 7.57 1.09 0.33
N SER A 19 8.15 2.13 0.92
CA SER A 19 9.06 3.05 0.22
C SER A 19 10.34 2.36 -0.25
N SER A 20 10.83 1.38 0.53
CA SER A 20 12.01 0.58 0.16
C SER A 20 11.75 -0.39 -1.01
N HIS A 21 10.49 -0.76 -1.26
CA HIS A 21 10.10 -1.73 -2.30
C HIS A 21 9.30 -1.08 -3.44
N LEU A 22 9.32 0.25 -3.60
CA LEU A 22 8.57 0.93 -4.67
C LEU A 22 8.96 0.41 -6.06
N ALA A 23 10.25 0.12 -6.27
CA ALA A 23 10.74 -0.43 -7.53
C ALA A 23 10.16 -1.82 -7.82
N ASP A 24 10.01 -2.68 -6.82
CA ASP A 24 9.44 -4.01 -6.99
C ASP A 24 7.95 -3.95 -7.32
N VAL A 25 7.21 -3.08 -6.62
CA VAL A 25 5.79 -2.84 -6.88
C VAL A 25 5.59 -2.26 -8.28
N ASP A 26 6.42 -1.30 -8.69
CA ASP A 26 6.38 -0.71 -10.03
C ASP A 26 6.71 -1.73 -11.13
N ALA A 27 7.72 -2.58 -10.91
CA ALA A 27 8.08 -3.64 -11.82
C ALA A 27 6.95 -4.70 -11.94
N ALA A 28 6.31 -5.05 -10.83
CA ALA A 28 5.13 -5.92 -10.82
C ALA A 28 3.94 -5.29 -11.57
N LEU A 29 3.69 -3.99 -11.37
CA LEU A 29 2.63 -3.25 -12.06
C LEU A 29 2.86 -3.26 -13.58
N LYS A 30 4.09 -2.97 -14.03
CA LYS A 30 4.48 -2.98 -15.45
C LYS A 30 4.32 -4.37 -16.09
N ARG A 31 4.62 -5.44 -15.34
CA ARG A 31 4.44 -6.83 -15.78
C ARG A 31 2.99 -7.33 -15.62
N ARG A 32 2.12 -6.56 -14.97
CA ARG A 32 0.76 -6.97 -14.56
C ARG A 32 0.78 -8.30 -13.77
N ASP A 33 1.73 -8.42 -12.86
CA ASP A 33 1.89 -9.61 -12.01
C ASP A 33 0.82 -9.66 -10.91
N MET A 34 -0.33 -10.30 -11.21
CA MET A 34 -1.46 -10.40 -10.27
C MET A 34 -1.15 -11.29 -9.05
N GLY A 35 -0.04 -12.04 -9.07
CA GLY A 35 0.46 -12.79 -7.92
C GLY A 35 1.29 -11.94 -6.95
N PHE A 36 1.62 -10.70 -7.32
CA PHE A 36 2.45 -9.83 -6.49
C PHE A 36 1.76 -9.50 -5.16
N CYS A 37 2.49 -9.75 -4.08
CA CYS A 37 2.07 -9.43 -2.72
C CYS A 37 3.30 -9.02 -1.88
N LEU A 38 3.24 -7.82 -1.31
CA LEU A 38 4.20 -7.33 -0.32
C LEU A 38 3.50 -7.23 1.03
N GLN A 39 4.02 -7.95 2.01
CA GLN A 39 3.51 -7.92 3.38
C GLN A 39 4.03 -6.66 4.11
N LEU A 40 3.13 -5.96 4.80
CA LEU A 40 3.44 -4.88 5.74
C LEU A 40 3.23 -5.39 7.19
N SER A 41 3.14 -4.52 8.18
CA SER A 41 2.86 -4.96 9.55
C SER A 41 1.46 -5.59 9.71
N GLY A 42 1.35 -6.53 10.64
CA GLY A 42 0.09 -7.21 10.96
C GLY A 42 -0.49 -7.93 9.75
N MET A 43 -1.74 -7.62 9.39
CA MET A 43 -2.44 -8.21 8.24
C MET A 43 -2.55 -7.23 7.06
N ARG A 44 -1.67 -6.23 6.98
CA ARG A 44 -1.66 -5.24 5.91
C ARG A 44 -0.78 -5.68 4.76
N ARG A 45 -1.22 -5.45 3.53
CA ARG A 45 -0.50 -5.87 2.32
C ARG A 45 -0.60 -4.82 1.23
N VAL A 46 0.43 -4.80 0.38
CA VAL A 46 0.36 -4.21 -0.96
C VAL A 46 0.17 -5.33 -1.97
N SER A 47 -0.80 -5.22 -2.85
CA SER A 47 -1.11 -6.22 -3.86
C SER A 47 -1.61 -5.56 -5.15
N LEU A 48 -1.60 -6.30 -6.25
CA LEU A 48 -2.24 -5.85 -7.48
C LEU A 48 -3.66 -6.40 -7.58
N SER A 49 -4.54 -5.63 -8.21
CA SER A 49 -5.90 -6.05 -8.55
C SER A 49 -6.28 -5.50 -9.91
N GLU A 50 -7.24 -6.14 -10.58
CA GLU A 50 -7.75 -5.67 -11.87
C GLU A 50 -9.25 -5.45 -11.81
N PHE A 51 -9.69 -4.33 -12.37
CA PHE A 51 -11.11 -4.05 -12.57
C PHE A 51 -11.31 -3.36 -13.91
N LYS A 52 -12.17 -3.94 -14.76
CA LYS A 52 -12.48 -3.43 -16.10
C LYS A 52 -11.23 -3.11 -16.94
N GLY A 53 -10.24 -4.01 -16.90
CA GLY A 53 -9.00 -3.88 -17.66
C GLY A 53 -7.99 -2.87 -17.10
N VAL A 54 -8.31 -2.21 -15.98
CA VAL A 54 -7.36 -1.32 -15.28
C VAL A 54 -6.74 -2.09 -14.13
N THR A 55 -5.41 -2.12 -14.09
CA THR A 55 -4.64 -2.67 -12.98
C THR A 55 -4.44 -1.59 -11.91
N TYR A 56 -4.66 -1.95 -10.65
CA TYR A 56 -4.54 -1.09 -9.49
C TYR A 56 -3.51 -1.63 -8.51
N VAL A 57 -2.75 -0.71 -7.90
CA VAL A 57 -1.92 -1.01 -6.72
C VAL A 57 -2.78 -0.78 -5.47
N GLY A 58 -3.09 -1.84 -4.75
CA GLY A 58 -3.88 -1.80 -3.53
C GLY A 58 -3.00 -1.82 -2.30
N VAL A 59 -3.31 -0.98 -1.30
CA VAL A 59 -2.77 -1.07 0.06
C VAL A 59 -3.94 -1.32 1.00
N ARG A 60 -4.00 -2.49 1.64
CA ARG A 60 -5.22 -2.99 2.28
C ARG A 60 -4.96 -3.80 3.54
N GLU A 61 -5.86 -3.69 4.52
CA GLU A 61 -5.95 -4.57 5.68
C GLU A 61 -6.74 -5.83 5.30
N TYR A 62 -6.15 -6.99 5.53
CA TYR A 62 -6.79 -8.30 5.36
C TYR A 62 -7.26 -8.84 6.71
N TYR A 63 -8.18 -9.79 6.68
CA TYR A 63 -8.62 -10.50 7.88
C TYR A 63 -8.79 -11.98 7.58
N ASP A 64 -8.69 -12.81 8.62
CA ASP A 64 -8.97 -14.24 8.55
C ASP A 64 -10.45 -14.45 8.88
N LYS A 65 -11.14 -15.26 8.08
CA LYS A 65 -12.53 -15.66 8.32
C LYS A 65 -12.66 -16.80 9.34
N GLY A 66 -11.56 -17.25 9.95
CA GLY A 66 -11.49 -18.40 10.85
C GLY A 66 -11.14 -19.71 10.15
N SER A 67 -10.86 -19.67 8.84
CA SER A 67 -10.47 -20.82 8.01
C SER A 67 -8.96 -20.88 7.73
N GLY A 68 -8.20 -19.86 8.13
CA GLY A 68 -6.81 -19.65 7.71
C GLY A 68 -6.69 -18.89 6.38
N GLU A 69 -7.81 -18.62 5.70
CA GLU A 69 -7.84 -17.86 4.45
C GLU A 69 -7.90 -16.36 4.73
N LEU A 70 -6.95 -15.62 4.16
CA LEU A 70 -6.86 -14.18 4.27
C LEU A 70 -7.63 -13.49 3.16
N VAL A 71 -8.65 -12.73 3.53
CA VAL A 71 -9.51 -12.00 2.60
C VAL A 71 -9.32 -10.48 2.72
N PRO A 72 -9.50 -9.71 1.63
CA PRO A 72 -9.38 -8.27 1.66
C PRO A 72 -10.49 -7.64 2.52
N GLY A 73 -10.11 -6.81 3.50
CA GLY A 73 -11.03 -6.05 4.35
C GLY A 73 -11.50 -4.74 3.72
N GLN A 74 -12.40 -4.04 4.41
CA GLN A 74 -12.96 -2.75 3.98
C GLN A 74 -11.93 -1.60 4.00
N LYS A 75 -10.92 -1.66 4.87
CA LYS A 75 -9.89 -0.62 5.02
C LYS A 75 -8.80 -0.76 3.96
N GLY A 76 -8.70 0.22 3.08
CA GLY A 76 -7.64 0.23 2.08
C GLY A 76 -7.80 1.33 1.06
N LEU A 77 -6.81 1.44 0.19
CA LEU A 77 -6.77 2.34 -0.96
C LEU A 77 -6.35 1.52 -2.19
N ASN A 78 -7.07 1.66 -3.29
CA ASN A 78 -6.62 1.20 -4.61
C ASN A 78 -6.20 2.43 -5.42
N MET A 79 -4.97 2.42 -5.90
CA MET A 79 -4.42 3.46 -6.76
C MET A 79 -4.36 2.94 -8.19
N ASN A 80 -4.89 3.69 -9.15
CA ASN A 80 -4.62 3.42 -10.57
C ASN A 80 -3.15 3.76 -10.90
N PRO A 81 -2.66 3.44 -12.12
CA PRO A 81 -1.25 3.66 -12.46
C PRO A 81 -0.79 5.12 -12.33
N ALA A 82 -1.66 6.10 -12.64
CA ALA A 82 -1.34 7.51 -12.51
C ALA A 82 -1.19 7.94 -11.03
N GLN A 83 -2.10 7.48 -10.17
CA GLN A 83 -2.05 7.73 -8.72
C GLN A 83 -0.85 7.04 -8.08
N TRP A 84 -0.52 5.82 -8.51
CA TRP A 84 0.68 5.11 -8.08
C TRP A 84 1.94 5.88 -8.48
N GLY A 85 2.02 6.33 -9.73
CA GLY A 85 3.15 7.15 -10.21
C GLY A 85 3.33 8.43 -9.40
N ALA A 86 2.24 9.13 -9.06
CA ALA A 86 2.30 10.31 -8.19
C ALA A 86 2.78 9.97 -6.77
N CYS A 87 2.36 8.83 -6.21
CA CYS A 87 2.82 8.34 -4.91
C CYS A 87 4.33 8.05 -4.93
N VAL A 88 4.82 7.37 -5.96
CA VAL A 88 6.25 7.07 -6.15
C VAL A 88 7.06 8.37 -6.27
N ALA A 89 6.63 9.31 -7.11
CA ALA A 89 7.31 10.59 -7.29
C ALA A 89 7.34 11.42 -5.99
N GLY A 90 6.27 11.38 -5.19
CA GLY A 90 6.16 12.07 -3.91
C GLY A 90 6.84 11.37 -2.74
N ALA A 91 7.26 10.11 -2.89
CA ALA A 91 7.77 9.30 -1.79
C ALA A 91 8.97 9.92 -1.03
N PRO A 92 9.95 10.58 -1.68
CA PRO A 92 11.03 11.25 -0.97
C PRO A 92 10.53 12.36 -0.03
N ALA A 93 9.59 13.19 -0.51
CA ALA A 93 9.03 14.27 0.29
C ALA A 93 8.20 13.76 1.48
N ILE A 94 7.39 12.71 1.25
CA ILE A 94 6.62 12.05 2.32
C ILE A 94 7.57 11.46 3.38
N THR A 95 8.66 10.82 2.95
CA THR A 95 9.65 10.22 3.84
C THR A 95 10.33 11.28 4.71
N ALA A 96 10.78 12.39 4.12
CA ALA A 96 11.38 13.50 4.86
C ALA A 96 10.39 14.12 5.86
N ALA A 97 9.13 14.33 5.47
CA ALA A 97 8.11 14.88 6.35
C ALA A 97 7.82 13.96 7.55
N LEU A 98 7.77 12.64 7.34
CA LEU A 98 7.58 11.66 8.43
C LEU A 98 8.75 11.67 9.41
N GLN A 99 10.00 11.72 8.92
CA GLN A 99 11.19 11.79 9.76
C GLN A 99 11.22 13.05 10.62
N GLN A 100 10.92 14.22 10.03
CA GLN A 100 10.85 15.49 10.76
C GLN A 100 9.76 15.45 11.86
N ALA A 101 8.59 14.92 11.54
CA ALA A 101 7.48 14.82 12.50
C ALA A 101 7.78 13.87 13.68
N GLN A 102 8.69 12.90 13.50
CA GLN A 102 9.13 11.98 14.56
C GLN A 102 10.27 12.55 15.41
N ALA A 103 11.16 13.33 14.82
CA ALA A 103 12.29 13.93 15.53
C ALA A 103 11.87 15.05 16.50
N GLY A 104 10.72 15.69 16.26
CA GLY A 104 10.15 16.71 17.14
C GLY A 104 9.24 16.17 18.25
N ARG A 105 9.29 14.87 18.55
CA ARG A 105 8.48 14.21 19.59
C ARG A 105 9.29 13.83 20.82
#